data_AF-A0A6B3HK30-F1
#
_entry.id   AF-A0A6B3HK30-F1
#
_cell.length_a   1.000
_cell.length_b   1.000
_cell.length_c   1.000
_cell.angle_alpha   90.00
_cell.angle_beta   90.00
_cell.angle_gamma   90.00
#
_symmetry.space_group_name_H-M   'P 1'
#
loop_
_entity.id
_entity.type
_entity.pdbx_description
1 polymer ?
#
loop_
_entity_poly.entity_id
_entity_poly.type
_entity_poly.pdbx_seq_one_letter_code
_entity_poly.pdbx_strand_id
1 'polypeptide(L)'
;ERGTVLGPLDAAVLKYTGQYLHGATIPRRMPDAVDPALLPEVMRVIATAEQACAGMRISRDPRRGKRATDKRDWDLMATAVDAAVRRAHPGLVDDAVRTVSFLMCSEAAGRSRSTPMEDDEAAAADLAGADGSTRKTALSFTDDKGVEKKWLEGGPRTATAEFWEFVADRSAGDNEVFTIEDEEMGEGIQLHFYADSIARVTTVRAGEGGAEPEYRVEYSLVDGIGGYRKLVSAFVLGGCAALGQHGPWMADAAEFERARRARGR
;
A
#
# COMPACT_ATOMS: atom_id res chain seq x y z
N GLU A 1 2.16 -0.91 43.11
CA GLU A 1 2.97 -0.08 42.20
C GLU A 1 3.88 -0.99 41.39
N ARG A 2 3.73 -1.04 40.06
CA ARG A 2 4.65 -1.73 39.16
C ARG A 2 5.32 -0.66 38.29
N GLY A 3 6.33 0.01 38.85
CA GLY A 3 7.10 1.02 38.14
C GLY A 3 8.44 0.43 37.75
N THR A 4 8.65 0.14 36.47
CA THR A 4 9.98 -0.01 35.91
C THR A 4 10.72 1.30 36.17
N VAL A 5 11.84 1.26 36.90
CA VAL A 5 12.66 2.45 37.11
C VAL A 5 13.28 2.81 35.75
N LEU A 6 12.77 3.89 35.14
CA LEU A 6 13.30 4.41 33.89
C LEU A 6 14.68 5.02 34.14
N GLY A 7 15.68 4.64 33.34
CA GLY A 7 16.96 5.32 33.33
C GLY A 7 16.82 6.76 32.83
N PRO A 8 17.81 7.63 33.10
CA PRO A 8 17.79 9.01 32.63
C PRO A 8 17.61 9.13 31.11
N LEU A 9 18.25 8.24 30.34
CA LEU A 9 18.13 8.20 28.89
C LEU A 9 16.75 7.72 28.42
N ASP A 10 16.16 6.71 29.09
CA ASP A 10 14.80 6.24 28.75
C ASP A 10 13.77 7.36 28.93
N ALA A 11 13.84 8.06 30.06
CA ALA A 11 12.96 9.18 30.34
C ALA A 11 13.18 10.34 29.34
N ALA A 12 14.43 10.60 28.95
CA ALA A 12 14.76 11.61 27.96
C ALA A 12 14.19 11.25 26.56
N VAL A 13 14.29 9.99 26.14
CA VAL A 13 13.70 9.50 24.87
C VAL A 13 12.17 9.62 24.91
N LEU A 14 11.51 9.18 25.99
CA LEU A 14 10.05 9.27 26.13
C LEU A 14 9.54 10.72 26.17
N LYS A 15 10.32 11.66 26.73
CA LYS A 15 10.02 13.10 26.68
C LYS A 15 10.22 13.65 25.26
N TYR A 16 11.33 13.29 24.62
CA TYR A 16 11.63 13.70 23.25
C TYR A 16 10.54 13.29 22.26
N THR A 17 9.95 12.11 22.42
CA THR A 17 8.86 11.63 21.54
C THR A 17 7.46 12.06 21.99
N GLY A 18 7.34 12.72 23.15
CA GLY A 18 6.09 13.21 23.71
C GLY A 18 5.18 12.19 24.38
N GLN A 19 5.68 10.96 24.59
CA GLN A 19 4.97 9.94 25.36
C GLN A 19 4.89 10.29 26.86
N TYR A 20 5.91 10.96 27.41
CA TYR A 20 5.96 11.25 28.84
C TYR A 20 5.13 12.48 29.28
N LEU A 21 4.99 13.48 28.41
CA LEU A 21 4.42 14.79 28.78
C LEU A 21 2.91 14.92 28.54
N HIS A 22 2.37 14.22 27.54
CA HIS A 22 0.99 14.45 27.08
C HIS A 22 0.17 13.18 26.84
N GLY A 23 0.72 11.98 27.07
CA GLY A 23 0.08 10.73 26.61
C GLY A 23 -0.27 10.78 25.13
N ALA A 24 0.53 11.52 24.34
CA ALA A 24 0.19 11.87 22.97
C ALA A 24 0.04 10.61 22.14
N THR A 25 -1.10 10.46 21.48
CA THR A 25 -1.40 9.29 20.64
C THR A 25 -0.51 9.25 19.38
N ILE A 26 0.13 10.37 19.04
CA ILE A 26 1.03 10.50 17.89
C ILE A 26 2.36 11.11 18.37
N PRO A 27 3.47 10.35 18.37
CA PRO A 27 4.79 10.85 18.68
C PRO A 27 5.24 11.99 17.78
N ARG A 28 5.98 12.94 18.36
CA ARG A 28 6.62 14.06 17.65
C ARG A 28 7.98 14.34 18.28
N ARG A 29 8.89 14.94 17.53
CA ARG A 29 10.18 15.41 18.04
C ARG A 29 9.97 16.65 18.91
N MET A 30 10.39 16.58 20.18
CA MET A 30 10.31 17.67 21.15
C MET A 30 11.67 17.85 21.83
N PRO A 31 12.67 18.42 21.14
CA PRO A 31 14.00 18.64 21.71
C PRO A 31 13.97 19.53 22.97
N ASP A 32 13.08 20.52 23.01
CA ASP A 32 12.95 21.45 24.15
C ASP A 32 12.39 20.79 25.43
N ALA A 33 11.82 19.58 25.30
CA ALA A 33 11.31 18.80 26.43
C ALA A 33 12.40 17.97 27.13
N VAL A 34 13.62 17.94 26.57
CA VAL A 34 14.74 17.14 27.05
C VAL A 34 15.74 18.05 27.75
N ASP A 35 16.37 17.53 28.81
CA ASP A 35 17.52 18.19 29.43
C ASP A 35 18.62 18.40 28.37
N PRO A 36 19.12 19.63 28.15
CA PRO A 36 20.21 19.89 27.20
C PRO A 36 21.44 18.99 27.36
N ALA A 37 21.73 18.52 28.59
CA ALA A 37 22.84 17.60 28.84
C ALA A 37 22.62 16.19 28.25
N LEU A 38 21.36 15.74 28.17
CA LEU A 38 20.97 14.42 27.64
C LEU A 38 20.59 14.46 26.15
N LEU A 39 20.33 15.65 25.60
CA LEU A 39 19.92 15.81 24.21
C LEU A 39 20.90 15.16 23.20
N PRO A 40 22.24 15.29 23.33
CA PRO A 40 23.17 14.63 22.41
C PRO A 40 23.03 13.10 22.41
N GLU A 41 22.72 12.49 23.55
CA GLU A 41 22.49 11.05 23.65
C GLU A 41 21.17 10.63 23.00
N VAL A 42 20.09 11.39 23.25
CA VAL A 42 18.82 11.17 22.57
C VAL A 42 18.98 11.29 21.05
N MET A 43 19.71 12.30 20.57
CA MET A 43 19.94 12.48 19.14
C MET A 43 20.75 11.32 18.53
N ARG A 44 21.66 10.67 19.27
CA ARG A 44 22.34 9.45 18.80
C ARG A 44 21.39 8.26 18.65
N VAL A 45 20.42 8.11 19.56
CA VAL A 45 19.37 7.09 19.45
C VAL A 45 18.51 7.34 18.21
N ILE A 46 18.09 8.59 18.00
CA ILE A 46 17.28 8.99 16.83
C ILE A 46 18.06 8.80 15.53
N ALA A 47 19.32 9.22 15.46
CA ALA A 47 20.15 9.03 14.28
C ALA A 47 20.34 7.55 13.93
N THR A 48 20.47 6.67 14.92
CA THR A 48 20.51 5.21 14.72
C THR A 48 19.22 4.69 14.08
N ALA A 49 18.06 5.16 14.58
CA ALA A 49 16.77 4.80 14.03
C ALA A 49 16.57 5.33 12.59
N GLU A 50 16.95 6.58 12.33
CA GLU A 50 16.90 7.21 11.00
C GLU A 50 17.75 6.44 9.99
N GLN A 51 18.98 6.07 10.38
CA GLN A 51 19.87 5.29 9.53
C GLN A 51 19.31 3.89 9.24
N ALA A 52 18.64 3.27 10.21
CA ALA A 52 18.04 1.95 10.05
C ALA A 52 16.84 1.96 9.08
N CYS A 53 16.06 3.04 9.06
CA CYS A 53 14.93 3.19 8.15
C CYS A 53 15.26 3.99 6.86
N ALA A 54 16.54 4.30 6.62
CA ALA A 54 16.95 5.03 5.42
C ALA A 54 16.53 4.27 4.15
N GLY A 55 15.84 4.96 3.24
CA GLY A 55 15.32 4.37 1.99
C GLY A 55 14.04 3.54 2.15
N MET A 56 13.60 3.25 3.38
CA MET A 56 12.32 2.57 3.61
C MET A 56 11.16 3.57 3.46
N ARG A 57 10.01 3.05 3.02
CA ARG A 57 8.77 3.82 2.85
C ARG A 57 7.61 3.07 3.48
N ILE A 58 6.56 3.81 3.83
CA ILE A 58 5.27 3.24 4.24
C ILE A 58 4.24 3.68 3.22
N SER A 59 3.84 2.78 2.33
CA SER A 59 2.85 3.09 1.30
C SER A 59 1.45 3.31 1.89
N ARG A 60 0.60 4.04 1.15
CA ARG A 60 -0.84 4.15 1.46
C ARG A 60 -1.55 2.84 1.10
N ASP A 61 -2.49 2.41 1.93
CA ASP A 61 -3.39 1.28 1.62
C ASP A 61 -4.81 1.80 1.38
N PRO A 62 -5.21 2.05 0.12
CA PRO A 62 -6.50 2.66 -0.20
C PRO A 62 -7.69 1.76 0.16
N ARG A 63 -7.48 0.44 0.30
CA ARG A 63 -8.50 -0.54 0.72
C ARG A 63 -9.02 -0.25 2.13
N ARG A 64 -8.19 0.40 2.95
CA ARG A 64 -8.50 0.73 4.35
C ARG A 64 -8.87 2.21 4.52
N GLY A 65 -9.09 2.91 3.41
CA GLY A 65 -9.50 4.31 3.36
C GLY A 65 -8.37 5.29 3.08
N LYS A 66 -8.75 6.55 2.81
CA LYS A 66 -7.89 7.59 2.24
C LYS A 66 -6.55 7.83 2.94
N ARG A 67 -6.48 7.65 4.26
CA ARG A 67 -5.28 7.93 5.07
C ARG A 67 -4.62 6.68 5.65
N ALA A 68 -5.13 5.50 5.32
CA ALA A 68 -4.58 4.26 5.82
C ALA A 68 -3.24 3.94 5.15
N THR A 69 -2.41 3.21 5.87
CA THR A 69 -1.06 2.82 5.49
C THR A 69 -0.96 1.31 5.36
N ASP A 70 -0.04 0.84 4.53
CA ASP A 70 0.29 -0.57 4.46
C ASP A 70 0.87 -1.02 5.82
N LYS A 71 0.19 -1.98 6.43
CA LYS A 71 0.60 -2.56 7.71
C LYS A 71 1.93 -3.32 7.59
N ARG A 72 2.17 -3.98 6.46
CA ARG A 72 3.41 -4.74 6.24
C ARG A 72 4.62 -3.81 6.20
N ASP A 73 4.52 -2.70 5.46
CA ASP A 73 5.58 -1.70 5.43
C ASP A 73 5.84 -1.11 6.81
N TRP A 74 4.76 -0.84 7.55
CA TRP A 74 4.85 -0.38 8.94
C TRP A 74 5.61 -1.36 9.82
N ASP A 75 5.24 -2.65 9.77
CA ASP A 75 5.85 -3.72 10.57
C ASP A 75 7.32 -3.96 10.19
N LEU A 76 7.66 -3.89 8.89
CA LEU A 76 9.03 -3.99 8.40
C LEU A 76 9.91 -2.84 8.93
N MET A 77 9.42 -1.60 8.83
CA MET A 77 10.15 -0.43 9.34
C MET A 77 10.30 -0.49 10.86
N ALA A 78 9.23 -0.81 11.57
CA ALA A 78 9.26 -0.92 13.03
C ALA A 78 10.27 -1.98 13.49
N THR A 79 10.32 -3.13 12.81
CA THR A 79 11.27 -4.22 13.09
C THR A 79 12.71 -3.80 12.81
N ALA A 80 12.97 -3.12 11.69
CA ALA A 80 14.31 -2.64 11.36
C ALA A 80 14.84 -1.62 12.37
N VAL A 81 14.00 -0.67 12.77
CA VAL A 81 14.34 0.35 13.78
C VAL A 81 14.55 -0.29 15.15
N ASP A 82 13.64 -1.15 15.59
CA ASP A 82 13.73 -1.84 16.88
C ASP A 82 15.06 -2.60 16.98
N ALA A 83 15.34 -3.47 16.01
CA ALA A 83 16.57 -4.27 15.99
C ALA A 83 17.85 -3.41 16.00
N ALA A 84 17.87 -2.31 15.23
CA ALA A 84 19.04 -1.42 15.18
C ALA A 84 19.26 -0.67 16.48
N VAL A 85 18.18 -0.12 17.08
CA VAL A 85 18.26 0.64 18.33
C VAL A 85 18.66 -0.29 19.48
N ARG A 86 18.09 -1.49 19.59
CA ARG A 86 18.48 -2.45 20.64
C ARG A 86 19.94 -2.87 20.53
N ARG A 87 20.45 -3.03 19.32
CA ARG A 87 21.86 -3.37 19.08
C ARG A 87 22.81 -2.26 19.49
N ALA A 88 22.47 -1.00 19.20
CA ALA A 88 23.31 0.16 19.53
C ALA A 88 23.15 0.63 20.98
N HIS A 89 21.98 0.42 21.57
CA HIS A 89 21.59 0.91 22.90
C HIS A 89 20.90 -0.21 23.71
N PRO A 90 21.62 -1.27 24.09
CA PRO A 90 21.04 -2.44 24.77
C PRO A 90 20.45 -2.14 26.15
N GLY A 91 20.81 -0.99 26.75
CA GLY A 91 20.29 -0.53 28.04
C GLY A 91 18.95 0.22 27.95
N LEU A 92 18.42 0.49 26.74
CA LEU A 92 17.12 1.13 26.59
C LEU A 92 15.98 0.17 26.91
N VAL A 93 14.98 0.65 27.64
CA VAL A 93 13.77 -0.11 27.94
C VAL A 93 12.86 -0.24 26.72
N ASP A 94 12.00 -1.26 26.73
CA ASP A 94 11.10 -1.58 25.61
C ASP A 94 10.21 -0.40 25.19
N ASP A 95 9.72 0.39 26.14
CA ASP A 95 8.85 1.53 25.84
C ASP A 95 9.61 2.67 25.13
N ALA A 96 10.88 2.88 25.48
CA ALA A 96 11.74 3.85 24.82
C ALA A 96 12.05 3.43 23.37
N VAL A 97 12.35 2.15 23.15
CA VAL A 97 12.55 1.60 21.79
C VAL A 97 11.27 1.70 20.97
N ARG A 98 10.13 1.26 21.54
CA ARG A 98 8.83 1.27 20.87
C ARG A 98 8.40 2.66 20.44
N THR A 99 8.60 3.68 21.28
CA THR A 99 8.23 5.05 20.90
C THR A 99 9.11 5.62 19.79
N VAL A 100 10.39 5.21 19.70
CA VAL A 100 11.29 5.62 18.62
C VAL A 100 10.86 4.96 17.30
N SER A 101 10.59 3.65 17.31
CA SER A 101 10.03 2.94 16.15
C SER A 101 8.72 3.58 15.67
N PHE A 102 7.81 3.88 16.60
CA PHE A 102 6.54 4.53 16.25
C PHE A 102 6.73 5.94 15.69
N LEU A 103 7.68 6.72 16.22
CA LEU A 103 8.03 8.03 15.67
C LEU A 103 8.50 7.90 14.21
N MET A 104 9.45 7.00 13.93
CA MET A 104 9.97 6.79 12.57
C MET A 104 8.87 6.37 11.60
N CYS A 105 8.02 5.41 11.99
CA CYS A 105 6.89 4.98 11.17
C CYS A 105 5.87 6.11 10.96
N SER A 106 5.57 6.91 12.00
CA SER A 106 4.64 8.03 11.89
C SER A 106 5.16 9.13 10.95
N GLU A 107 6.45 9.44 11.00
CA GLU A 107 7.08 10.40 10.10
C GLU A 107 7.12 9.88 8.67
N ALA A 108 7.43 8.60 8.46
CA ALA A 108 7.39 7.97 7.14
C ALA A 108 5.98 7.96 6.55
N ALA A 109 4.98 7.55 7.34
CA ALA A 109 3.57 7.61 6.95
C ALA A 109 3.11 9.04 6.67
N GLY A 110 3.59 10.03 7.43
CA GLY A 110 3.34 11.45 7.22
C GLY A 110 3.82 11.92 5.84
N ARG A 111 5.06 11.57 5.46
CA ARG A 111 5.64 11.89 4.14
C ARG A 111 4.82 11.27 2.98
N SER A 112 4.35 10.05 3.15
CA SER A 112 3.52 9.37 2.14
C SER A 112 2.12 9.97 2.00
N ARG A 113 1.58 10.61 3.05
CA ARG A 113 0.28 11.30 3.01
C ARG A 113 0.34 12.67 2.34
N SER A 114 1.48 13.34 2.36
CA SER A 114 1.68 14.64 1.71
C SER A 114 1.97 14.54 0.21
N THR A 115 2.17 13.34 -0.31
CA THR A 115 2.45 13.08 -1.72
C THR A 115 1.18 12.54 -2.39
N PRO A 116 0.80 13.01 -3.60
CA PRO A 116 -0.23 12.34 -4.41
C PRO A 116 0.08 10.84 -4.52
N MET A 117 -0.95 10.00 -4.71
CA MET A 117 -0.72 8.57 -4.95
C MET A 117 0.30 8.41 -6.09
N GLU A 118 1.43 7.75 -5.81
CA GLU A 118 2.56 7.69 -6.75
C GLU A 118 2.11 7.04 -8.06
N ASP A 119 2.56 7.63 -9.18
CA ASP A 119 2.51 7.04 -10.52
C ASP A 119 3.52 5.89 -10.58
N ASP A 120 3.11 4.68 -10.23
CA ASP A 120 3.89 3.45 -10.46
C ASP A 120 4.14 3.21 -11.97
N GLU A 121 3.44 3.95 -12.84
CA GLU A 121 3.57 3.90 -14.30
C GLU A 121 4.92 4.43 -14.81
N ALA A 122 5.49 5.48 -14.19
CA ALA A 122 6.74 6.08 -14.65
C ALA A 122 7.96 5.17 -14.42
N ALA A 123 7.98 4.40 -13.34
CA ALA A 123 9.07 3.46 -13.03
C ALA A 123 9.04 2.18 -13.90
N ALA A 124 7.87 1.81 -14.42
CA ALA A 124 7.70 0.65 -15.29
C ALA A 124 7.95 0.99 -16.77
N ALA A 125 7.71 2.25 -17.18
CA ALA A 125 7.94 2.71 -18.55
C ALA A 125 9.43 2.65 -18.98
N ASP A 126 10.37 2.83 -18.05
CA ASP A 126 11.81 2.72 -18.34
C ASP A 126 12.29 1.26 -18.57
N LEU A 127 11.49 0.26 -18.16
CA LEU A 127 11.83 -1.16 -18.29
C LEU A 127 11.09 -1.87 -19.44
N ALA A 128 9.97 -1.31 -19.90
CA ALA A 128 9.21 -1.85 -21.03
C ALA A 128 9.72 -1.19 -22.32
N GLY A 129 10.67 -1.86 -22.97
CA GLY A 129 11.09 -1.52 -24.33
C GLY A 129 9.90 -1.35 -25.27
N ALA A 130 9.98 -0.33 -26.11
CA ALA A 130 8.98 0.03 -27.11
C ALA A 130 8.77 -1.10 -28.13
N ASP A 131 7.86 -2.02 -27.82
CA ASP A 131 7.24 -2.88 -28.84
C ASP A 131 5.81 -3.24 -28.42
N GLY A 132 4.82 -2.66 -29.11
CA GLY A 132 3.45 -3.17 -29.16
C GLY A 132 2.41 -2.73 -28.11
N SER A 133 2.71 -1.84 -27.15
CA SER A 133 1.67 -1.31 -26.25
C SER A 133 0.77 -0.31 -26.99
N THR A 134 -0.47 -0.71 -27.29
CA THR A 134 -1.55 0.23 -27.59
C THR A 134 -1.84 1.02 -26.32
N ARG A 135 -1.33 2.25 -26.27
CA ARG A 135 -1.53 3.16 -25.15
C ARG A 135 -3.03 3.37 -24.94
N LYS A 136 -3.54 3.02 -23.77
CA LYS A 136 -4.97 3.14 -23.44
C LYS A 136 -5.37 4.61 -23.42
N THR A 137 -6.35 4.97 -24.23
CA THR A 137 -6.81 6.36 -24.36
C THR A 137 -7.95 6.70 -23.40
N ALA A 138 -8.71 5.70 -22.96
CA ALA A 138 -9.80 5.82 -22.01
C ALA A 138 -9.94 4.54 -21.17
N LEU A 139 -10.35 4.71 -19.92
CA LEU A 139 -10.66 3.61 -19.00
C LEU A 139 -11.88 3.96 -18.16
N SER A 140 -12.68 2.95 -17.82
CA SER A 140 -13.82 3.08 -16.92
C SER A 140 -13.49 2.39 -15.59
N PHE A 141 -13.68 3.09 -14.47
CA PHE A 141 -13.52 2.54 -13.12
C PHE A 141 -14.90 2.39 -12.48
N THR A 142 -15.21 1.22 -11.96
CA THR A 142 -16.49 0.95 -11.28
C THR A 142 -16.29 0.32 -9.92
N ASP A 143 -17.26 0.50 -9.03
CA ASP A 143 -17.36 -0.20 -7.75
C ASP A 143 -18.61 -1.10 -7.69
N ASP A 144 -18.70 -1.97 -6.69
CA ASP A 144 -19.88 -2.86 -6.52
C ASP A 144 -21.19 -2.13 -6.16
N LYS A 145 -21.11 -0.83 -5.89
CA LYS A 145 -22.26 0.05 -5.68
C LYS A 145 -22.73 0.71 -6.98
N GLY A 146 -22.10 0.39 -8.11
CA GLY A 146 -22.46 0.90 -9.43
C GLY A 146 -22.03 2.35 -9.67
N VAL A 147 -21.12 2.89 -8.86
CA VAL A 147 -20.53 4.20 -9.15
C VAL A 147 -19.44 4.03 -10.18
N GLU A 148 -19.52 4.84 -11.23
CA GLU A 148 -18.58 4.84 -12.34
C GLU A 148 -17.77 6.13 -12.36
N LYS A 149 -16.50 6.01 -12.77
CA LYS A 149 -15.62 7.12 -13.07
C LYS A 149 -14.83 6.83 -14.34
N LYS A 150 -14.94 7.72 -15.33
CA LYS A 150 -14.13 7.64 -16.56
C LYS A 150 -12.81 8.37 -16.41
N TRP A 151 -11.74 7.71 -16.83
CA TRP A 151 -10.42 8.30 -17.02
C TRP A 151 -10.15 8.45 -18.51
N LEU A 152 -9.52 9.57 -18.88
CA LEU A 152 -9.11 9.88 -20.24
C LEU A 152 -7.62 10.22 -20.24
N GLU A 153 -6.93 9.81 -21.28
CA GLU A 153 -5.53 10.17 -21.50
C GLU A 153 -5.36 11.70 -21.59
N GLY A 154 -4.28 12.22 -20.99
CA GLY A 154 -4.04 13.66 -20.88
C GLY A 154 -4.69 14.33 -19.67
N GLY A 155 -5.36 13.56 -18.80
CA GLY A 155 -5.82 14.01 -17.49
C GLY A 155 -4.68 14.41 -16.54
N PRO A 156 -5.00 15.01 -15.38
CA PRO A 156 -4.00 15.50 -14.43
C PRO A 156 -3.23 14.40 -13.69
N ARG A 157 -3.68 13.15 -13.78
CA ARG A 157 -3.03 11.97 -13.19
C ARG A 157 -3.04 10.82 -14.20
N THR A 158 -2.09 9.89 -14.02
CA THR A 158 -2.16 8.61 -14.73
C THR A 158 -3.40 7.82 -14.37
N ALA A 159 -3.74 6.83 -15.20
CA ALA A 159 -4.85 5.93 -14.94
C ALA A 159 -4.66 5.17 -13.60
N THR A 160 -3.43 4.73 -13.31
CA THR A 160 -3.14 3.99 -12.06
C THR A 160 -3.40 4.85 -10.83
N ALA A 161 -2.86 6.07 -10.80
CA ALA A 161 -3.04 6.99 -9.68
C ALA A 161 -4.52 7.41 -9.52
N GLU A 162 -5.22 7.65 -10.63
CA GLU A 162 -6.63 8.04 -10.60
C GLU A 162 -7.54 6.89 -10.12
N PHE A 163 -7.24 5.66 -10.52
CA PHE A 163 -7.93 4.46 -10.04
C PHE A 163 -7.73 4.28 -8.54
N TRP A 164 -6.49 4.38 -8.05
CA TRP A 164 -6.26 4.20 -6.63
C TRP A 164 -6.91 5.29 -5.78
N GLU A 165 -6.99 6.53 -6.26
CA GLU A 165 -7.73 7.59 -5.56
C GLU A 165 -9.24 7.31 -5.57
N PHE A 166 -9.78 6.77 -6.67
CA PHE A 166 -11.15 6.26 -6.71
C PHE A 166 -11.39 5.18 -5.65
N VAL A 167 -10.51 4.17 -5.55
CA VAL A 167 -10.57 3.15 -4.50
C VAL A 167 -10.51 3.79 -3.10
N ALA A 168 -9.58 4.72 -2.88
CA ALA A 168 -9.38 5.37 -1.59
C ALA A 168 -10.60 6.16 -1.09
N ASP A 169 -11.37 6.74 -2.02
CA ASP A 169 -12.58 7.52 -1.75
C ASP A 169 -13.83 6.64 -1.58
N ARG A 170 -13.81 5.41 -2.10
CA ARG A 170 -14.99 4.54 -2.19
C ARG A 170 -14.93 3.30 -1.31
N SER A 171 -13.73 2.83 -0.95
CA SER A 171 -13.52 1.63 -0.15
C SER A 171 -14.18 1.74 1.22
N ALA A 172 -15.04 0.78 1.52
CA ALA A 172 -15.78 0.67 2.77
C ALA A 172 -15.99 -0.82 3.11
N GLY A 173 -16.39 -1.13 4.34
CA GLY A 173 -16.59 -2.52 4.76
C GLY A 173 -17.70 -3.26 4.00
N ASP A 174 -18.52 -2.54 3.23
CA ASP A 174 -19.54 -3.07 2.34
C ASP A 174 -19.26 -2.82 0.85
N ASN A 175 -18.10 -2.23 0.50
CA ASN A 175 -17.67 -1.91 -0.86
C ASN A 175 -16.21 -2.33 -1.04
N GLU A 176 -16.01 -3.57 -1.49
CA GLU A 176 -14.70 -4.24 -1.52
C GLU A 176 -14.35 -4.78 -2.92
N VAL A 177 -15.18 -4.50 -3.92
CA VAL A 177 -14.95 -4.92 -5.31
C VAL A 177 -14.87 -3.70 -6.23
N PHE A 178 -13.79 -3.66 -7.00
CA PHE A 178 -13.46 -2.54 -7.89
C PHE A 178 -13.03 -3.06 -9.25
N THR A 179 -13.52 -2.45 -10.33
CA THR A 179 -13.22 -2.87 -11.69
C THR A 179 -12.52 -1.75 -12.46
N ILE A 180 -11.59 -2.13 -13.33
CA ILE A 180 -11.05 -1.28 -14.40
C ILE A 180 -11.42 -1.95 -15.72
N GLU A 181 -12.07 -1.21 -16.60
CA GLU A 181 -12.50 -1.69 -17.90
C GLU A 181 -11.90 -0.82 -19.01
N ASP A 182 -11.42 -1.50 -20.03
CA ASP A 182 -11.10 -0.95 -21.34
C ASP A 182 -12.21 -1.39 -22.30
N GLU A 183 -13.22 -0.54 -22.43
CA GLU A 183 -14.41 -0.81 -23.25
C GLU A 183 -14.05 -1.03 -24.73
N GLU A 184 -13.04 -0.31 -25.23
CA GLU A 184 -12.60 -0.39 -26.63
C GLU A 184 -11.97 -1.76 -26.92
N MET A 185 -11.15 -2.24 -26.00
CA MET A 185 -10.47 -3.53 -26.11
C MET A 185 -11.30 -4.72 -25.61
N GLY A 186 -12.46 -4.47 -25.00
CA GLY A 186 -13.34 -5.51 -24.46
C GLY A 186 -12.69 -6.32 -23.34
N GLU A 187 -11.83 -5.69 -22.54
CA GLU A 187 -11.09 -6.32 -21.45
C GLU A 187 -11.19 -5.53 -20.14
N GLY A 188 -11.00 -6.22 -19.02
CA GLY A 188 -11.05 -5.58 -17.71
C GLY A 188 -10.37 -6.40 -16.63
N ILE A 189 -10.14 -5.77 -15.49
CA ILE A 189 -9.74 -6.44 -14.26
C ILE A 189 -10.68 -6.08 -13.13
N GLN A 190 -10.98 -7.05 -12.27
CA GLN A 190 -11.82 -6.88 -11.10
C GLN A 190 -11.04 -7.29 -9.85
N LEU A 191 -10.86 -6.36 -8.93
CA LEU A 191 -10.15 -6.56 -7.67
C LEU A 191 -11.15 -6.93 -6.58
N HIS A 192 -10.90 -8.01 -5.86
CA HIS A 192 -11.73 -8.49 -4.75
C HIS A 192 -10.95 -8.41 -3.44
N PHE A 193 -11.09 -7.30 -2.71
CA PHE A 193 -10.32 -7.10 -1.48
C PHE A 193 -10.70 -8.07 -0.36
N TYR A 194 -11.98 -8.46 -0.28
CA TYR A 194 -12.47 -9.44 0.69
C TYR A 194 -11.84 -10.85 0.51
N ALA A 195 -11.31 -11.15 -0.67
CA ALA A 195 -10.78 -12.46 -1.02
C ALA A 195 -9.26 -12.44 -1.29
N ASP A 196 -8.61 -11.29 -1.17
CA ASP A 196 -7.22 -11.06 -1.62
C ASP A 196 -6.98 -11.66 -3.02
N SER A 197 -7.90 -11.37 -3.94
CA SER A 197 -7.87 -11.88 -5.31
C SER A 197 -8.18 -10.82 -6.35
N ILE A 198 -7.92 -11.18 -7.59
CA ILE A 198 -8.22 -10.39 -8.78
C ILE A 198 -8.72 -11.33 -9.88
N ALA A 199 -9.64 -10.85 -10.69
CA ALA A 199 -10.04 -11.49 -11.93
C ALA A 199 -9.60 -10.64 -13.12
N ARG A 200 -9.20 -11.27 -14.20
CA ARG A 200 -9.15 -10.64 -15.52
C ARG A 200 -10.32 -11.14 -16.34
N VAL A 201 -10.94 -10.22 -17.08
CA VAL A 201 -12.11 -10.46 -17.91
C VAL A 201 -11.74 -10.09 -19.33
N THR A 202 -12.04 -10.97 -20.28
CA THR A 202 -11.83 -10.74 -21.71
C THR A 202 -13.06 -11.15 -22.48
N THR A 203 -13.47 -10.33 -23.44
CA THR A 203 -14.57 -10.66 -24.36
C THR A 203 -14.07 -11.66 -25.38
N VAL A 204 -14.62 -12.88 -25.36
CA VAL A 204 -14.29 -13.96 -26.31
C VAL A 204 -15.08 -13.79 -27.60
N ARG A 205 -16.34 -13.37 -27.48
CA ARG A 205 -17.23 -13.13 -28.62
C ARG A 205 -18.10 -11.91 -28.35
N ALA A 206 -18.05 -10.93 -29.24
CA ALA A 206 -18.97 -9.81 -29.21
C ALA A 206 -20.40 -10.31 -29.43
N GLY A 207 -21.34 -9.81 -28.65
CA GLY A 207 -22.76 -10.10 -28.83
C GLY A 207 -23.25 -9.54 -30.17
N GLU A 208 -23.77 -10.39 -31.05
CA GLU A 208 -24.41 -9.97 -32.30
C GLU A 208 -25.93 -10.08 -32.18
N GLY A 209 -26.66 -9.08 -32.69
CA GLY A 209 -28.12 -9.16 -32.82
C GLY A 209 -28.90 -9.22 -31.49
N GLY A 210 -28.37 -8.62 -30.41
CA GLY A 210 -29.01 -8.64 -29.09
C GLY A 210 -28.68 -9.87 -28.24
N ALA A 211 -27.81 -10.76 -28.72
CA ALA A 211 -27.22 -11.80 -27.88
C ALA A 211 -26.21 -11.19 -26.90
N GLU A 212 -26.12 -11.76 -25.70
CA GLU A 212 -25.12 -11.32 -24.72
C GLU A 212 -23.69 -11.69 -25.20
N PRO A 213 -22.71 -10.80 -25.00
CA PRO A 213 -21.31 -11.11 -25.24
C PRO A 213 -20.82 -12.27 -24.36
N GLU A 214 -19.94 -13.10 -24.93
CA GLU A 214 -19.30 -14.20 -24.22
C GLU A 214 -18.02 -13.71 -23.55
N TYR A 215 -17.92 -13.91 -22.24
CA TYR A 215 -16.75 -13.49 -21.45
C TYR A 215 -15.96 -14.68 -20.95
N ARG A 216 -14.63 -14.54 -20.95
CA ARG A 216 -13.71 -15.39 -20.22
C ARG A 216 -13.24 -14.67 -18.98
N VAL A 217 -13.41 -15.32 -17.83
CA VAL A 217 -12.96 -14.83 -16.52
C VAL A 217 -11.89 -15.78 -16.00
N GLU A 218 -10.76 -15.22 -15.57
CA GLU A 218 -9.68 -15.97 -14.94
C GLU A 218 -9.22 -15.27 -13.66
N TYR A 219 -8.93 -16.04 -12.63
CA TYR A 219 -8.64 -15.55 -11.28
C TYR A 219 -7.18 -15.75 -10.89
N SER A 220 -6.65 -14.83 -10.09
CA SER A 220 -5.38 -14.98 -9.39
C SER A 220 -5.52 -14.53 -7.94
N LEU A 221 -4.75 -15.16 -7.05
CA LEU A 221 -4.55 -14.68 -5.69
C LEU A 221 -3.55 -13.53 -5.70
N VAL A 222 -3.68 -12.60 -4.75
CA VAL A 222 -2.87 -11.39 -4.67
C VAL A 222 -2.30 -11.21 -3.26
N ASP A 223 -1.06 -10.77 -3.19
CA ASP A 223 -0.31 -10.61 -1.95
C ASP A 223 -0.27 -9.13 -1.53
N GLY A 224 -1.25 -8.72 -0.74
CA GLY A 224 -1.33 -7.35 -0.21
C GLY A 224 -1.47 -6.28 -1.29
N ILE A 225 -1.39 -5.01 -0.89
CA ILE A 225 -1.63 -3.88 -1.81
C ILE A 225 -0.54 -3.76 -2.89
N GLY A 226 0.72 -4.11 -2.58
CA GLY A 226 1.81 -4.12 -3.57
C GLY A 226 1.54 -5.08 -4.74
N GLY A 227 0.96 -6.26 -4.47
CA GLY A 227 0.54 -7.19 -5.50
C GLY A 227 -0.53 -6.60 -6.43
N TYR A 228 -1.54 -5.94 -5.85
CA TYR A 228 -2.57 -5.28 -6.64
C TYR A 228 -2.03 -4.14 -7.49
N ARG A 229 -1.18 -3.27 -6.92
CA ARG A 229 -0.56 -2.15 -7.66
C ARG A 229 0.20 -2.61 -8.87
N LYS A 230 0.96 -3.70 -8.72
CA LYS A 230 1.69 -4.32 -9.83
C LYS A 230 0.77 -4.79 -10.95
N LEU A 231 -0.33 -5.47 -10.60
CA LEU A 231 -1.29 -5.98 -11.59
C LEU A 231 -2.10 -4.87 -12.27
N VAL A 232 -2.54 -3.86 -11.50
CA VAL A 232 -3.20 -2.68 -12.05
C VAL A 232 -2.28 -1.95 -13.02
N SER A 233 -1.01 -1.73 -12.64
CA SER A 233 -0.04 -1.08 -13.53
C SER A 233 0.21 -1.88 -14.80
N ALA A 234 0.37 -3.21 -14.69
CA ALA A 234 0.52 -4.08 -15.85
C ALA A 234 -0.70 -4.03 -16.79
N PHE A 235 -1.92 -4.05 -16.23
CA PHE A 235 -3.15 -3.95 -17.02
C PHE A 235 -3.30 -2.59 -17.69
N VAL A 236 -3.00 -1.49 -16.99
CA VAL A 236 -3.06 -0.13 -17.58
C VAL A 236 -2.07 0.00 -18.73
N LEU A 237 -0.86 -0.54 -18.58
CA LEU A 237 0.22 -0.41 -19.57
C LEU A 237 0.09 -1.35 -20.78
N GLY A 238 -0.49 -2.54 -20.61
CA GLY A 238 -0.50 -3.56 -21.68
C GLY A 238 -1.66 -4.54 -21.61
N GLY A 239 -2.73 -4.18 -20.92
CA GLY A 239 -3.98 -4.94 -20.90
C GLY A 239 -3.88 -6.32 -20.26
N CYS A 240 -4.84 -7.18 -20.57
CA CYS A 240 -4.89 -8.55 -20.09
C CYS A 240 -3.71 -9.40 -20.57
N ALA A 241 -3.09 -9.03 -21.70
CA ALA A 241 -1.89 -9.69 -22.23
C ALA A 241 -0.69 -9.52 -21.29
N ALA A 242 -0.44 -8.29 -20.81
CA ALA A 242 0.65 -7.99 -19.88
C ALA A 242 0.50 -8.68 -18.51
N LEU A 243 -0.71 -9.08 -18.14
CA LEU A 243 -0.98 -9.82 -16.91
C LEU A 243 -0.47 -11.27 -16.93
N GLY A 244 -0.24 -11.85 -18.11
CA GLY A 244 0.14 -13.26 -18.26
C GLY A 244 1.41 -13.65 -17.49
N GLN A 245 2.38 -12.73 -17.37
CA GLN A 245 3.64 -12.95 -16.65
C GLN A 245 3.52 -12.82 -15.12
N HIS A 246 2.34 -12.45 -14.60
CA HIS A 246 2.16 -12.09 -13.20
C HIS A 246 1.42 -13.13 -12.35
N GLY A 247 1.21 -14.33 -12.88
CA GLY A 247 0.84 -15.48 -12.05
C GLY A 247 0.12 -16.58 -12.80
N PRO A 248 -0.09 -17.72 -12.14
CA PRO A 248 -1.03 -18.71 -12.65
C PRO A 248 -2.44 -18.11 -12.62
N TRP A 249 -3.08 -18.09 -13.78
CA TRP A 249 -4.46 -17.67 -13.96
C TRP A 249 -5.35 -18.91 -13.94
N MET A 250 -6.35 -18.93 -13.06
CA MET A 250 -7.26 -20.06 -12.87
C MET A 250 -8.61 -19.74 -13.52
N ALA A 251 -9.02 -20.52 -14.52
CA ALA A 251 -10.34 -20.39 -15.13
C ALA A 251 -11.44 -21.13 -14.33
N ASP A 252 -11.07 -22.17 -13.56
CA ASP A 252 -12.01 -22.90 -12.70
C ASP A 252 -12.17 -22.18 -11.35
N ALA A 253 -13.37 -21.65 -11.11
CA ALA A 253 -13.73 -21.02 -9.83
C ALA A 253 -13.59 -21.97 -8.63
N ALA A 254 -13.83 -23.28 -8.81
CA ALA A 254 -13.66 -24.26 -7.75
C ALA A 254 -12.18 -24.50 -7.44
N GLU A 255 -11.30 -24.46 -8.44
CA GLU A 255 -9.84 -24.50 -8.26
C GLU A 255 -9.35 -23.26 -7.51
N PHE A 256 -9.80 -22.09 -7.93
CA PHE A 256 -9.51 -20.83 -7.25
C PHE A 256 -9.91 -20.88 -5.77
N GLU A 257 -11.13 -21.32 -5.45
CA GLU A 257 -11.59 -21.44 -4.07
C GLU A 257 -10.78 -22.45 -3.24
N ARG A 258 -10.32 -23.55 -3.85
CA ARG A 258 -9.39 -24.49 -3.19
C ARG A 258 -8.06 -23.83 -2.87
N ALA A 259 -7.46 -23.13 -3.84
CA ALA A 259 -6.20 -22.42 -3.66
C ALA A 259 -6.31 -21.34 -2.57
N ARG A 260 -7.39 -20.54 -2.59
CA ARG A 260 -7.68 -19.52 -1.58
C ARG A 260 -7.76 -20.10 -0.17
N ARG A 261 -8.48 -21.21 0.01
CA ARG A 261 -8.60 -21.89 1.31
C ARG A 261 -7.31 -22.54 1.78
N ALA A 262 -6.45 -22.99 0.87
CA ALA A 262 -5.14 -23.53 1.24
C ALA A 262 -4.21 -22.44 1.79
N ARG A 263 -4.34 -21.22 1.25
CA ARG A 263 -3.55 -20.05 1.65
C ARG A 263 -3.98 -19.42 2.99
N GLY A 264 -5.25 -19.57 3.35
CA GLY A 264 -5.79 -19.09 4.63
C GLY A 264 -5.54 -20.01 5.84
N ARG A 265 -4.84 -21.14 5.66
CA ARG A 265 -4.39 -22.04 6.73
C ARG A 265 -2.93 -21.76 7.07
#